data_AF-A0A932C6X1-F1
#
_entry.id   AF-A0A932C6X1-F1
#
_cell.length_a   1.000
_cell.length_b   1.000
_cell.length_c   1.000
_cell.angle_alpha   90.00
_cell.angle_beta   90.00
_cell.angle_gamma   90.00
#
_symmetry.space_group_name_H-M   'P 1'
#
loop_
_entity.id
_entity.type
_entity.pdbx_description
1 polymer ?
#
loop_
_entity_poly.entity_id
_entity_poly.type
_entity_poly.pdbx_seq_one_letter_code
_entity_poly.pdbx_strand_id
1 'polypeptide(L)'
;MHKTPFLHASRIFPALTAAVALLVLTGCNLTITNLTPDTVPANPSQIYTITASFHPSSQVDEASISPRIIIDGSAYKMTKSTAGSDIWEFEYQVPAGREDARYYFICEYAGKGSTSGAVNALTSEIQTMKITGRYVIRSEATRAPVGSRVSILGAGFTPTDLVYFDQNPTRTVFESPSSLSFFVPAVAPGRTYRLSIVNAGVSLDVGTFRVDAISFSVAPAALTLRSGEHQALTFTIPAPAPAGGMLIDVRTDVPDSVIMPEVMVPANATSVTVPVQGGKPGSGSLFFTSSAGESSVAVTVTAK
;
A
#
# COMPACT_ATOMS: atom_id res chain seq x y z
N MET A 1 62.13 -29.29 -68.12
CA MET A 1 60.71 -29.22 -68.53
C MET A 1 60.00 -28.22 -67.64
N HIS A 2 59.02 -27.51 -68.19
CA HIS A 2 58.79 -26.09 -67.99
C HIS A 2 57.34 -25.85 -67.52
N LYS A 3 57.14 -24.80 -66.71
CA LYS A 3 55.94 -23.95 -66.57
C LYS A 3 54.70 -24.45 -65.75
N THR A 4 54.39 -23.68 -64.71
CA THR A 4 53.03 -23.28 -64.23
C THR A 4 52.22 -22.59 -65.35
N PRO A 5 50.97 -22.07 -65.18
CA PRO A 5 49.85 -22.23 -64.22
C PRO A 5 48.46 -22.38 -64.94
N PHE A 6 47.32 -22.38 -64.21
CA PHE A 6 46.19 -21.42 -64.33
C PHE A 6 44.85 -21.92 -63.74
N LEU A 7 44.14 -20.96 -63.14
CA LEU A 7 42.84 -21.02 -62.47
C LEU A 7 41.66 -21.14 -63.46
N HIS A 8 40.53 -21.72 -63.02
CA HIS A 8 39.21 -21.15 -63.34
C HIS A 8 38.11 -21.64 -62.39
N ALA A 9 37.35 -20.68 -61.86
CA ALA A 9 36.18 -20.84 -61.03
C ALA A 9 34.89 -20.98 -61.87
N SER A 10 33.91 -21.76 -61.38
CA SER A 10 32.46 -21.47 -61.48
C SER A 10 31.65 -22.55 -60.71
N ARG A 11 31.00 -22.17 -59.61
CA ARG A 11 29.53 -22.11 -59.43
C ARG A 11 28.74 -23.29 -60.03
N ILE A 12 28.06 -24.08 -59.17
CA ILE A 12 26.59 -24.31 -59.18
C ILE A 12 26.21 -25.22 -57.97
N PHE A 13 25.33 -24.65 -57.15
CA PHE A 13 24.35 -25.17 -56.18
C PHE A 13 24.52 -26.50 -55.39
N PRO A 14 24.28 -26.45 -54.06
CA PRO A 14 24.14 -27.58 -53.15
C PRO A 14 22.68 -28.06 -53.10
N ALA A 15 22.45 -29.36 -53.00
CA ALA A 15 21.19 -29.90 -52.50
C ALA A 15 21.41 -31.37 -52.10
N LEU A 16 20.71 -31.79 -51.06
CA LEU A 16 20.44 -33.19 -50.74
C LEU A 16 21.39 -33.92 -49.75
N THR A 17 21.82 -33.27 -48.68
CA THR A 17 22.22 -33.98 -47.43
C THR A 17 21.71 -33.28 -46.16
N ALA A 18 20.49 -32.74 -46.23
CA ALA A 18 19.77 -32.20 -45.07
C ALA A 18 18.40 -32.88 -44.91
N ALA A 19 18.35 -34.21 -45.02
CA ALA A 19 17.10 -34.98 -44.95
C ALA A 19 17.03 -35.94 -43.74
N VAL A 20 17.84 -35.74 -42.69
CA VAL A 20 17.80 -36.60 -41.48
C VAL A 20 17.73 -35.81 -40.16
N ALA A 21 17.68 -34.48 -40.18
CA ALA A 21 17.63 -33.67 -38.95
C ALA A 21 16.39 -32.76 -38.84
N LEU A 22 15.24 -33.21 -39.34
CA LEU A 22 13.94 -32.53 -39.18
C LEU A 22 12.84 -33.52 -38.80
N LEU A 23 13.07 -34.23 -37.71
CA LEU A 23 12.01 -34.80 -36.87
C LEU A 23 11.89 -33.92 -35.62
N VAL A 24 11.58 -32.64 -35.83
CA VAL A 24 10.96 -31.84 -34.77
C VAL A 24 9.52 -32.32 -34.72
N LEU A 25 9.28 -33.34 -33.88
CA LEU A 25 7.93 -33.70 -33.43
C LEU A 25 7.29 -32.43 -32.85
N THR A 26 6.44 -31.79 -33.64
CA THR A 26 5.48 -30.79 -33.13
C THR A 26 4.47 -31.54 -32.29
N GLY A 27 4.83 -31.75 -31.01
CA GLY A 27 4.04 -32.50 -30.05
C GLY A 27 2.66 -31.88 -29.84
N CYS A 28 1.67 -32.74 -29.62
CA CYS A 28 0.33 -32.33 -29.19
C CYS A 28 0.46 -31.44 -27.96
N ASN A 29 0.14 -30.16 -28.08
CA ASN A 29 0.42 -29.19 -27.03
C ASN A 29 -0.81 -28.95 -26.14
N LEU A 30 -0.58 -28.86 -24.84
CA LEU A 30 -1.54 -28.46 -23.81
C LEU A 30 -0.88 -27.32 -23.04
N THR A 31 -1.60 -26.28 -22.65
CA THR A 31 -1.06 -25.18 -21.85
C THR A 31 -1.72 -25.17 -20.48
N ILE A 32 -0.93 -25.12 -19.41
CA ILE A 32 -1.42 -24.99 -18.03
C ILE A 32 -1.20 -23.54 -17.57
N THR A 33 -2.27 -22.89 -17.13
CA THR A 33 -2.23 -21.53 -16.57
C THR A 33 -2.81 -21.55 -15.16
N ASN A 34 -2.01 -21.19 -14.15
CA ASN A 34 -2.53 -20.97 -12.81
C ASN A 34 -3.43 -19.72 -12.81
N LEU A 35 -4.66 -19.86 -12.33
CA LEU A 35 -5.62 -18.75 -12.21
C LEU A 35 -5.88 -18.37 -10.75
N THR A 36 -5.21 -19.05 -9.81
CA THR A 36 -5.32 -18.77 -8.38
C THR A 36 -4.47 -17.55 -8.03
N PRO A 37 -5.01 -16.56 -7.31
CA PRO A 37 -4.22 -15.43 -6.82
C PRO A 37 -3.05 -15.88 -5.94
N ASP A 38 -1.90 -15.21 -6.07
CA ASP A 38 -0.72 -15.46 -5.22
C ASP A 38 -0.97 -15.17 -3.74
N THR A 39 -2.02 -14.40 -3.43
CA THR A 39 -2.41 -14.06 -2.07
C THR A 39 -3.93 -14.06 -1.93
N VAL A 40 -4.41 -14.76 -0.90
CA VAL A 40 -5.82 -14.88 -0.55
C VAL A 40 -6.03 -14.50 0.92
N PRO A 41 -7.17 -13.90 1.28
CA PRO A 41 -7.45 -13.57 2.68
C PRO A 41 -7.66 -14.83 3.53
N ALA A 42 -7.36 -14.77 4.83
CA ALA A 42 -7.73 -15.84 5.75
C ALA A 42 -9.26 -16.07 5.73
N ASN A 43 -9.68 -17.32 5.58
CA ASN A 43 -11.07 -17.75 5.56
C ASN A 43 -11.35 -18.57 6.83
N PRO A 44 -12.41 -18.28 7.60
CA PRO A 44 -12.77 -19.07 8.77
C PRO A 44 -12.94 -20.57 8.51
N SER A 45 -13.41 -20.98 7.32
CA SER A 45 -13.51 -22.41 6.99
C SER A 45 -12.15 -23.05 6.65
N GLN A 46 -11.12 -22.23 6.41
CA GLN A 46 -9.80 -22.64 5.91
C GLN A 46 -9.84 -23.42 4.59
N ILE A 47 -10.95 -23.34 3.84
CA ILE A 47 -11.10 -23.94 2.51
C ILE A 47 -10.81 -22.86 1.46
N TYR A 48 -9.95 -23.22 0.50
CA TYR A 48 -9.54 -22.37 -0.61
C TYR A 48 -9.74 -23.07 -1.94
N THR A 49 -10.34 -22.38 -2.89
CA THR A 49 -10.47 -22.86 -4.27
C THR A 49 -9.19 -22.55 -5.03
N ILE A 50 -8.51 -23.60 -5.50
CA ILE A 50 -7.36 -23.50 -6.39
C ILE A 50 -7.86 -23.75 -7.81
N THR A 51 -7.67 -22.77 -8.69
CA THR A 51 -8.18 -22.75 -10.06
C THR A 51 -7.03 -22.71 -11.05
N ALA A 52 -7.15 -23.48 -12.13
CA ALA A 52 -6.24 -23.45 -13.27
C ALA A 52 -6.98 -23.70 -14.60
N SER A 53 -6.46 -23.11 -15.68
CA SER A 53 -6.87 -23.43 -17.05
C SER A 53 -5.93 -24.48 -17.64
N PHE A 54 -6.50 -25.46 -18.32
CA PHE A 54 -5.83 -26.53 -19.05
C PHE A 54 -6.25 -26.46 -20.51
N HIS A 55 -5.62 -25.55 -21.26
CA HIS A 55 -6.03 -25.19 -22.61
C HIS A 55 -5.44 -26.16 -23.65
N PRO A 56 -6.25 -26.98 -24.34
CA PRO A 56 -5.77 -27.93 -25.34
C PRO A 56 -5.52 -27.28 -26.69
N SER A 57 -4.48 -27.73 -27.39
CA SER A 57 -4.37 -27.49 -28.84
C SER A 57 -5.36 -28.36 -29.62
N SER A 58 -5.59 -28.03 -30.91
CA SER A 58 -6.53 -28.76 -31.77
C SER A 58 -6.24 -30.26 -31.94
N GLN A 59 -4.99 -30.69 -31.65
CA GLN A 59 -4.53 -32.07 -31.74
C GLN A 59 -4.79 -32.90 -30.47
N VAL A 60 -5.20 -32.28 -29.35
CA VAL A 60 -5.51 -32.97 -28.10
C VAL A 60 -6.96 -33.44 -28.11
N ASP A 61 -7.21 -34.65 -27.60
CA ASP A 61 -8.56 -35.12 -27.30
C ASP A 61 -9.02 -34.51 -25.97
N GLU A 62 -9.94 -33.54 -26.03
CA GLU A 62 -10.40 -32.79 -24.85
C GLU A 62 -11.07 -33.68 -23.79
N ALA A 63 -11.70 -34.79 -24.21
CA ALA A 63 -12.34 -35.71 -23.29
C ALA A 63 -11.33 -36.51 -22.44
N SER A 64 -10.07 -36.59 -22.89
CA SER A 64 -8.99 -37.29 -22.21
C SER A 64 -8.27 -36.45 -21.15
N ILE A 65 -8.56 -35.14 -21.07
CA ILE A 65 -7.91 -34.21 -20.14
C ILE A 65 -8.24 -34.60 -18.70
N SER A 66 -7.22 -35.01 -17.95
CA SER A 66 -7.32 -35.46 -16.56
C SER A 66 -6.35 -34.68 -15.67
N PRO A 67 -6.76 -33.50 -15.17
CA PRO A 67 -5.90 -32.67 -14.33
C PRO A 67 -5.84 -33.15 -12.88
N ARG A 68 -4.66 -33.05 -12.31
CA ARG A 68 -4.36 -33.29 -10.90
C ARG A 68 -3.55 -32.13 -10.34
N ILE A 69 -3.78 -31.83 -9.07
CA ILE A 69 -2.97 -30.91 -8.28
C ILE A 69 -2.15 -31.70 -7.27
N ILE A 70 -0.89 -31.34 -7.12
CA ILE A 70 0.02 -31.92 -6.14
C ILE A 70 0.26 -30.91 -5.03
N ILE A 71 -0.12 -31.26 -3.80
CA ILE A 71 0.07 -30.43 -2.60
C ILE A 71 0.71 -31.31 -1.53
N ASP A 72 1.81 -30.86 -0.93
CA ASP A 72 2.58 -31.62 0.07
C ASP A 72 2.94 -33.05 -0.38
N GLY A 73 3.21 -33.23 -1.68
CA GLY A 73 3.54 -34.53 -2.28
C GLY A 73 2.34 -35.46 -2.51
N SER A 74 1.13 -35.07 -2.12
CA SER A 74 -0.11 -35.82 -2.36
C SER A 74 -0.82 -35.34 -3.62
N ALA A 75 -1.32 -36.29 -4.42
CA ALA A 75 -2.01 -35.99 -5.67
C ALA A 75 -3.53 -35.99 -5.49
N TYR A 76 -4.18 -34.91 -5.91
CA TYR A 76 -5.64 -34.74 -5.85
C TYR A 76 -6.22 -34.49 -7.24
N LYS A 77 -7.38 -35.09 -7.53
CA LYS A 77 -8.08 -34.88 -8.79
C LYS A 77 -8.79 -33.52 -8.76
N MET A 78 -8.69 -32.77 -9.84
CA MET A 78 -9.44 -31.52 -10.00
C MET A 78 -10.82 -31.79 -10.62
N THR A 79 -11.76 -30.88 -10.38
CA THR A 79 -13.11 -30.91 -10.93
C THR A 79 -13.27 -29.85 -11.99
N LYS A 80 -13.98 -30.16 -13.08
CA LYS A 80 -14.22 -29.21 -14.16
C LYS A 80 -15.19 -28.12 -13.69
N SER A 81 -14.81 -26.85 -13.89
CA SER A 81 -15.61 -25.69 -13.50
C SER A 81 -16.71 -25.42 -14.54
N THR A 82 -17.81 -24.81 -14.09
CA THR A 82 -18.85 -24.28 -14.99
C THR A 82 -18.46 -22.92 -15.59
N ALA A 83 -17.39 -22.29 -15.10
CA ALA A 83 -16.95 -20.96 -15.55
C ALA A 83 -16.27 -20.97 -16.93
N GLY A 84 -15.79 -22.12 -17.40
CA GLY A 84 -15.12 -22.26 -18.69
C GLY A 84 -14.87 -23.71 -19.08
N SER A 85 -14.75 -23.98 -20.38
CA SER A 85 -14.58 -25.34 -20.92
C SER A 85 -13.20 -25.96 -20.62
N ASP A 86 -12.22 -25.14 -20.26
CA ASP A 86 -10.84 -25.51 -19.93
C ASP A 86 -10.47 -25.18 -18.47
N ILE A 87 -11.42 -24.71 -17.66
CA ILE A 87 -11.18 -24.31 -16.26
C ILE A 87 -11.47 -25.49 -15.33
N TRP A 88 -10.54 -25.72 -14.40
CA TRP A 88 -10.64 -26.76 -13.39
C TRP A 88 -10.32 -26.21 -12.00
N GLU A 89 -10.98 -26.75 -11.00
CA GLU A 89 -10.98 -26.29 -9.62
C GLU A 89 -10.71 -27.44 -8.65
N PHE A 90 -10.07 -27.13 -7.53
CA PHE A 90 -9.91 -28.02 -6.40
C PHE A 90 -10.08 -27.26 -5.09
N GLU A 91 -10.90 -27.78 -4.19
CA GLU A 91 -11.07 -27.21 -2.85
C GLU A 91 -10.04 -27.82 -1.90
N TYR A 92 -9.14 -26.97 -1.39
CA TYR A 92 -8.10 -27.38 -0.46
C TYR A 92 -8.40 -26.86 0.95
N GLN A 93 -8.53 -27.79 1.90
CA GLN A 93 -8.55 -27.50 3.33
C GLN A 93 -7.12 -27.27 3.82
N VAL A 94 -6.79 -26.03 4.13
CA VAL A 94 -5.48 -25.68 4.66
C VAL A 94 -5.41 -26.06 6.14
N PRO A 95 -4.32 -26.73 6.59
CA PRO A 95 -4.13 -27.00 8.01
C PRO A 95 -4.08 -25.73 8.86
N ALA A 96 -4.65 -25.77 10.06
CA ALA A 96 -4.69 -24.63 10.96
C ALA A 96 -3.29 -24.06 11.25
N GLY A 97 -3.16 -22.74 11.17
CA GLY A 97 -1.91 -22.02 11.41
C GLY A 97 -0.93 -22.03 10.23
N ARG A 98 -1.25 -22.69 9.11
CA ARG A 98 -0.43 -22.62 7.90
C ARG A 98 -0.75 -21.32 7.13
N GLU A 99 0.30 -20.58 6.78
CA GLU A 99 0.21 -19.26 6.13
C GLU A 99 0.37 -19.32 4.61
N ASP A 100 0.65 -20.50 4.04
CA ASP A 100 0.83 -20.69 2.61
C ASP A 100 0.49 -22.12 2.16
N ALA A 101 0.31 -22.31 0.86
CA ALA A 101 0.20 -23.61 0.21
C ALA A 101 1.07 -23.62 -1.05
N ARG A 102 1.98 -24.60 -1.14
CA ARG A 102 2.84 -24.80 -2.30
C ARG A 102 2.33 -25.97 -3.11
N TYR A 103 2.14 -25.77 -4.40
CA TYR A 103 1.52 -26.76 -5.27
C TYR A 103 2.01 -26.65 -6.71
N TYR A 104 1.77 -27.68 -7.49
CA TYR A 104 1.90 -27.65 -8.94
C TYR A 104 0.86 -28.57 -9.57
N PHE A 105 0.62 -28.41 -10.85
CA PHE A 105 -0.36 -29.18 -11.59
C PHE A 105 0.33 -30.25 -12.46
N ILE A 106 -0.32 -31.40 -12.60
CA ILE A 106 0.01 -32.41 -13.58
C ILE A 106 -1.26 -32.69 -14.37
N CYS A 107 -1.18 -32.68 -15.70
CA CYS A 107 -2.30 -33.06 -16.55
C CYS A 107 -1.90 -34.20 -17.48
N GLU A 108 -2.68 -35.28 -17.41
CA GLU A 108 -2.61 -36.37 -18.37
C GLU A 108 -3.60 -36.12 -19.51
N TYR A 109 -3.20 -36.42 -20.76
CA TYR A 109 -4.02 -36.24 -21.96
C TYR A 109 -3.55 -37.13 -23.11
N ALA A 110 -4.45 -37.40 -24.06
CA ALA A 110 -4.20 -38.13 -25.30
C ALA A 110 -4.28 -37.20 -26.52
N GLY A 111 -3.47 -37.50 -27.55
CA GLY A 111 -3.61 -36.88 -28.86
C GLY A 111 -4.72 -37.55 -29.68
N LYS A 112 -5.45 -36.77 -30.49
CA LYS A 112 -6.46 -37.30 -31.42
C LYS A 112 -5.85 -38.34 -32.35
N GLY A 113 -6.52 -39.48 -32.50
CA GLY A 113 -6.05 -40.58 -33.35
C GLY A 113 -4.94 -41.45 -32.73
N SER A 114 -4.63 -41.28 -31.44
CA SER A 114 -3.68 -42.17 -30.73
C SER A 114 -4.21 -43.60 -30.66
N THR A 115 -3.61 -44.50 -31.45
CA THR A 115 -4.00 -45.92 -31.57
C THR A 115 -3.43 -46.83 -30.47
N SER A 116 -2.54 -46.31 -29.60
CA SER A 116 -1.80 -47.14 -28.62
C SER A 116 -1.97 -46.72 -27.15
N GLY A 117 -2.96 -45.88 -26.82
CA GLY A 117 -3.16 -45.44 -25.42
C GLY A 117 -1.98 -44.65 -24.84
N ALA A 118 -1.15 -44.04 -25.69
CA ALA A 118 -0.04 -43.21 -25.26
C ALA A 118 -0.59 -41.94 -24.57
N VAL A 119 -0.48 -41.92 -23.24
CA VAL A 119 -0.87 -40.78 -22.41
C VAL A 119 0.33 -39.85 -22.27
N ASN A 120 0.18 -38.60 -22.70
CA ASN A 120 1.14 -37.54 -22.44
C ASN A 120 0.85 -36.96 -21.05
N ALA A 121 1.90 -36.51 -20.36
CA ALA A 121 1.77 -35.79 -19.11
C ALA A 121 2.50 -34.46 -19.21
N LEU A 122 1.83 -33.37 -18.83
CA LEU A 122 2.42 -32.05 -18.71
C LEU A 122 2.39 -31.61 -17.25
N THR A 123 3.49 -31.03 -16.78
CA THR A 123 3.65 -30.55 -15.40
C THR A 123 3.86 -29.04 -15.43
N SER A 124 3.17 -28.30 -14.55
CA SER A 124 3.39 -26.87 -14.39
C SER A 124 4.60 -26.57 -13.51
N GLU A 125 5.03 -25.31 -13.50
CA GLU A 125 5.92 -24.82 -12.44
C GLU A 125 5.26 -24.87 -11.06
N ILE A 126 6.08 -24.91 -10.01
CA ILE A 126 5.61 -24.82 -8.63
C ILE A 126 5.13 -23.40 -8.35
N GLN A 127 3.94 -23.31 -7.80
CA GLN A 127 3.26 -22.08 -7.39
C GLN A 127 3.20 -22.01 -5.86
N THR A 128 2.97 -20.82 -5.32
CA THR A 128 2.76 -20.62 -3.87
C THR A 128 1.61 -19.64 -3.68
N MET A 129 0.53 -20.12 -3.05
CA MET A 129 -0.57 -19.27 -2.60
C MET A 129 -0.33 -18.89 -1.14
N LYS A 130 -0.24 -17.59 -0.86
CA LYS A 130 -0.13 -17.07 0.51
C LYS A 130 -1.49 -16.78 1.10
N ILE A 131 -1.67 -17.13 2.36
CA ILE A 131 -2.89 -16.88 3.13
C ILE A 131 -2.60 -15.74 4.08
N THR A 132 -3.13 -14.58 3.75
CA THR A 132 -2.91 -13.37 4.52
C THR A 132 -4.02 -13.20 5.53
N GLY A 133 -3.72 -13.48 6.79
CA GLY A 133 -4.63 -13.22 7.92
C GLY A 133 -4.77 -11.74 8.26
N ARG A 134 -3.91 -10.88 7.69
CA ARG A 134 -3.82 -9.48 8.06
C ARG A 134 -3.80 -8.56 6.84
N TYR A 135 -4.86 -7.77 6.67
CA TYR A 135 -5.00 -6.87 5.53
C TYR A 135 -5.81 -5.63 5.91
N VAL A 136 -5.67 -4.58 5.11
CA VAL A 136 -6.46 -3.36 5.21
C VAL A 136 -7.50 -3.36 4.11
N ILE A 137 -8.74 -3.04 4.45
CA ILE A 137 -9.81 -2.81 3.47
C ILE A 137 -9.79 -1.35 3.07
N ARG A 138 -9.92 -0.44 4.04
CA ARG A 138 -9.87 1.02 3.84
C ARG A 138 -9.82 1.78 5.16
N SER A 139 -9.40 3.03 5.09
CA SER A 139 -9.77 4.03 6.09
C SER A 139 -11.22 4.48 5.90
N GLU A 140 -11.93 4.79 6.98
CA GLU A 140 -13.29 5.33 6.96
C GLU A 140 -13.36 6.72 6.31
N ALA A 141 -12.27 7.49 6.46
CA ALA A 141 -12.09 8.78 5.80
C ALA A 141 -10.70 8.86 5.14
N THR A 142 -10.58 9.65 4.08
CA THR A 142 -9.30 9.95 3.41
C THR A 142 -8.80 11.36 3.68
N ARG A 143 -9.55 12.13 4.48
CA ARG A 143 -9.19 13.47 4.92
C ARG A 143 -9.87 13.82 6.23
N ALA A 144 -9.19 14.60 7.06
CA ALA A 144 -9.74 15.19 8.28
C ALA A 144 -8.78 16.26 8.83
N PRO A 145 -9.26 17.17 9.68
CA PRO A 145 -8.39 18.06 10.44
C PRO A 145 -7.56 17.31 11.50
N VAL A 146 -6.51 17.97 12.00
CA VAL A 146 -5.70 17.50 13.14
C VAL A 146 -6.59 17.22 14.35
N GLY A 147 -6.32 16.12 15.07
CA GLY A 147 -7.04 15.72 16.28
C GLY A 147 -8.31 14.90 16.05
N SER A 148 -8.84 14.83 14.81
CA SER A 148 -9.98 13.97 14.51
C SER A 148 -9.66 12.49 14.76
N ARG A 149 -10.63 11.74 15.29
CA ARG A 149 -10.55 10.27 15.37
C ARG A 149 -11.10 9.66 14.09
N VAL A 150 -10.36 8.76 13.47
CA VAL A 150 -10.73 8.08 12.22
C VAL A 150 -10.49 6.58 12.35
N SER A 151 -11.41 5.76 11.83
CA SER A 151 -11.32 4.31 11.85
C SER A 151 -10.65 3.74 10.60
N ILE A 152 -9.96 2.61 10.73
CA ILE A 152 -9.45 1.77 9.64
C ILE A 152 -10.06 0.39 9.77
N LEU A 153 -10.67 -0.08 8.69
CA LEU A 153 -11.28 -1.41 8.60
C LEU A 153 -10.33 -2.38 7.91
N GLY A 154 -10.29 -3.61 8.41
CA GLY A 154 -9.40 -4.65 7.90
C GLY A 154 -9.61 -5.98 8.62
N ALA A 155 -8.55 -6.77 8.68
CA ALA A 155 -8.48 -7.99 9.46
C ALA A 155 -7.06 -8.20 9.98
N GLY A 156 -6.93 -9.03 11.03
CA GLY A 156 -5.65 -9.39 11.63
C GLY A 156 -4.96 -8.27 12.40
N PHE A 157 -5.69 -7.22 12.79
CA PHE A 157 -5.12 -6.17 13.62
C PHE A 157 -4.83 -6.68 15.03
N THR A 158 -3.85 -6.06 15.68
CA THR A 158 -3.45 -6.42 17.05
C THR A 158 -3.25 -5.17 17.92
N PRO A 159 -3.24 -5.31 19.26
CA PRO A 159 -3.01 -4.16 20.16
C PRO A 159 -1.64 -3.48 20.01
N THR A 160 -0.67 -4.12 19.35
CA THR A 160 0.67 -3.54 19.11
C THR A 160 0.76 -2.82 17.76
N ASP A 161 -0.32 -2.76 16.98
CA ASP A 161 -0.39 -2.03 15.73
C ASP A 161 -0.33 -0.51 15.96
N LEU A 162 0.51 0.17 15.19
CA LEU A 162 0.59 1.62 15.17
C LEU A 162 0.35 2.16 13.75
N VAL A 163 -0.48 3.18 13.65
CA VAL A 163 -0.74 3.94 12.43
C VAL A 163 0.32 5.03 12.28
N TYR A 164 0.81 5.20 11.05
CA TYR A 164 1.83 6.17 10.67
C TYR A 164 1.33 7.08 9.55
N PHE A 165 1.61 8.37 9.69
CA PHE A 165 1.55 9.38 8.63
C PHE A 165 2.97 9.58 8.10
N ASP A 166 3.26 9.04 6.92
CA ASP A 166 4.60 8.81 6.39
C ASP A 166 5.47 8.02 7.38
N GLN A 167 6.36 8.71 8.11
CA GLN A 167 7.23 8.15 9.14
C GLN A 167 6.83 8.58 10.56
N ASN A 168 5.81 9.43 10.70
CA ASN A 168 5.37 9.96 11.99
C ASN A 168 4.27 9.06 12.58
N PRO A 169 4.52 8.32 13.67
CA PRO A 169 3.49 7.53 14.33
C PRO A 169 2.42 8.45 14.92
N THR A 170 1.19 7.95 14.98
CA THR A 170 0.12 8.64 15.69
C THR A 170 -0.52 7.74 16.74
N ARG A 171 -1.22 8.37 17.68
CA ARG A 171 -1.99 7.66 18.69
C ARG A 171 -3.01 6.76 18.01
N THR A 172 -2.78 5.46 18.18
CA THR A 172 -3.60 4.39 17.62
C THR A 172 -4.35 3.71 18.75
N VAL A 173 -5.59 3.34 18.49
CA VAL A 173 -6.49 2.64 19.41
C VAL A 173 -6.89 1.34 18.73
N PHE A 174 -6.59 0.23 19.38
CA PHE A 174 -7.08 -1.07 18.95
C PHE A 174 -8.54 -1.23 19.39
N GLU A 175 -9.45 -1.41 18.43
CA GLU A 175 -10.87 -1.67 18.72
C GLU A 175 -11.16 -3.17 18.71
N SER A 176 -10.67 -3.86 17.67
CA SER A 176 -10.86 -5.29 17.46
C SER A 176 -9.87 -5.82 16.42
N PRO A 177 -9.79 -7.15 16.21
CA PRO A 177 -8.99 -7.72 15.12
C PRO A 177 -9.38 -7.24 13.71
N SER A 178 -10.53 -6.58 13.55
CA SER A 178 -11.02 -6.04 12.27
C SER A 178 -11.13 -4.52 12.20
N SER A 179 -10.81 -3.82 13.30
CA SER A 179 -10.89 -2.37 13.37
C SER A 179 -9.79 -1.75 14.23
N LEU A 180 -9.13 -0.74 13.69
CA LEU A 180 -8.28 0.20 14.42
C LEU A 180 -8.91 1.59 14.33
N SER A 181 -8.65 2.44 15.32
CA SER A 181 -8.86 3.88 15.23
C SER A 181 -7.55 4.61 15.40
N PHE A 182 -7.41 5.80 14.83
CA PHE A 182 -6.29 6.69 15.09
C PHE A 182 -6.76 8.13 15.26
N PHE A 183 -5.94 8.94 15.92
CA PHE A 183 -6.13 10.39 15.96
C PHE A 183 -5.24 11.04 14.90
N VAL A 184 -5.74 11.99 14.13
CA VAL A 184 -4.91 12.70 13.14
C VAL A 184 -3.81 13.48 13.89
N PRO A 185 -2.51 13.23 13.61
CA PRO A 185 -1.42 13.85 14.35
C PRO A 185 -1.27 15.34 13.99
N ALA A 186 -0.56 16.09 14.84
CA ALA A 186 -0.20 17.49 14.60
C ALA A 186 0.92 17.60 13.54
N VAL A 187 0.59 17.33 12.28
CA VAL A 187 1.47 17.50 11.12
C VAL A 187 1.05 18.73 10.30
N ALA A 188 1.90 19.14 9.35
CA ALA A 188 1.64 20.31 8.51
C ALA A 188 0.30 20.17 7.73
N PRO A 189 -0.65 21.11 7.91
CA PRO A 189 -1.95 21.02 7.28
C PRO A 189 -1.88 21.33 5.77
N GLY A 190 -2.97 21.03 5.05
CA GLY A 190 -3.08 21.26 3.61
C GLY A 190 -2.30 20.27 2.75
N ARG A 191 -1.65 19.27 3.36
CA ARG A 191 -0.82 18.25 2.72
C ARG A 191 -1.47 16.87 2.77
N THR A 192 -1.05 16.03 1.82
CA THR A 192 -1.42 14.61 1.77
C THR A 192 -0.25 13.76 2.25
N TYR A 193 -0.54 12.80 3.12
CA TYR A 193 0.41 11.89 3.75
C TYR A 193 0.12 10.46 3.32
N ARG A 194 1.13 9.59 3.29
CA ARG A 194 0.93 8.15 3.17
C ARG A 194 0.52 7.59 4.52
N LEU A 195 -0.54 6.79 4.54
CA LEU A 195 -1.03 6.14 5.73
C LEU A 195 -0.62 4.66 5.71
N SER A 196 0.02 4.21 6.79
CA SER A 196 0.45 2.82 6.94
C SER A 196 0.22 2.30 8.36
N ILE A 197 0.09 0.99 8.52
CA ILE A 197 0.05 0.32 9.82
C ILE A 197 1.32 -0.51 9.93
N VAL A 198 2.09 -0.32 11.00
CA VAL A 198 3.33 -1.05 11.24
C VAL A 198 3.21 -1.87 12.51
N ASN A 199 3.65 -3.13 12.44
CA ASN A 199 3.83 -4.01 13.59
C ASN A 199 5.02 -4.95 13.35
N ALA A 200 5.99 -4.96 14.27
CA ALA A 200 7.12 -5.89 14.26
C ALA A 200 7.82 -6.05 12.89
N GLY A 201 7.94 -4.95 12.13
CA GLY A 201 8.58 -4.93 10.81
C GLY A 201 7.66 -5.23 9.62
N VAL A 202 6.41 -5.65 9.86
CA VAL A 202 5.38 -5.78 8.82
C VAL A 202 4.64 -4.47 8.67
N SER A 203 4.66 -3.91 7.46
CA SER A 203 3.95 -2.69 7.08
C SER A 203 2.78 -3.01 6.16
N LEU A 204 1.58 -2.56 6.53
CA LEU A 204 0.39 -2.58 5.68
C LEU A 204 0.14 -1.20 5.12
N ASP A 205 -0.05 -1.12 3.81
CA ASP A 205 -0.45 0.12 3.15
C ASP A 205 -1.94 0.35 3.34
N VAL A 206 -2.31 1.53 3.87
CA VAL A 206 -3.72 1.93 4.04
C VAL A 206 -4.16 2.84 2.89
N GLY A 207 -3.22 3.58 2.30
CA GLY A 207 -3.45 4.52 1.22
C GLY A 207 -2.91 5.90 1.56
N THR A 208 -3.61 6.95 1.13
CA THR A 208 -3.23 8.35 1.41
C THR A 208 -4.29 9.06 2.24
N PHE A 209 -3.85 10.03 3.04
CA PHE A 209 -4.70 10.81 3.93
C PHE A 209 -4.35 12.29 3.86
N ARG A 210 -5.32 13.16 3.55
CA ARG A 210 -5.13 14.62 3.53
C ARG A 210 -5.44 15.22 4.89
N VAL A 211 -4.48 15.92 5.47
CA VAL A 211 -4.72 16.69 6.69
C VAL A 211 -5.23 18.06 6.30
N ASP A 212 -6.47 18.36 6.69
CA ASP A 212 -7.12 19.61 6.32
C ASP A 212 -6.60 20.77 7.17
N ALA A 213 -6.41 21.93 6.52
CA ALA A 213 -6.15 23.17 7.21
C ALA A 213 -7.43 23.66 7.90
N ILE A 214 -7.24 24.23 9.07
CA ILE A 214 -8.31 24.78 9.89
C ILE A 214 -8.05 26.28 10.03
N SER A 215 -9.09 27.12 9.93
CA SER A 215 -8.90 28.56 10.12
C SER A 215 -8.45 28.88 11.55
N PHE A 216 -7.31 29.54 11.67
CA PHE A 216 -6.77 30.05 12.93
C PHE A 216 -7.07 31.54 13.04
N SER A 217 -7.52 32.02 14.21
CA SER A 217 -7.77 33.45 14.42
C SER A 217 -7.02 33.99 15.63
N VAL A 218 -6.62 35.25 15.54
CA VAL A 218 -5.91 35.98 16.57
C VAL A 218 -6.63 37.30 16.85
N ALA A 219 -6.83 37.62 18.13
CA ALA A 219 -7.48 38.86 18.56
C ALA A 219 -6.69 39.51 19.70
N PRO A 220 -6.43 40.83 19.67
CA PRO A 220 -6.76 41.77 18.59
C PRO A 220 -5.90 41.56 17.32
N ALA A 221 -6.38 42.07 16.17
CA ALA A 221 -5.68 41.97 14.88
C ALA A 221 -4.45 42.89 14.75
N ALA A 222 -4.28 43.81 15.70
CA ALA A 222 -3.12 44.69 15.83
C ALA A 222 -2.86 44.99 17.31
N LEU A 223 -1.59 45.20 17.65
CA LEU A 223 -1.15 45.63 18.98
C LEU A 223 -0.52 47.01 18.89
N THR A 224 -0.95 47.90 19.79
CA THR A 224 -0.39 49.24 19.96
C THR A 224 -0.05 49.42 21.43
N LEU A 225 1.25 49.37 21.74
CA LEU A 225 1.76 49.29 23.11
C LEU A 225 2.69 50.47 23.38
N ARG A 226 2.71 50.97 24.62
CA ARG A 226 3.86 51.74 25.12
C ARG A 226 4.94 50.81 25.64
N SER A 227 6.17 51.30 25.74
CA SER A 227 7.26 50.56 26.38
C SER A 227 6.89 50.19 27.82
N GLY A 228 6.94 48.90 28.14
CA GLY A 228 6.51 48.31 29.41
C GLY A 228 5.01 48.06 29.54
N GLU A 229 4.19 48.42 28.56
CA GLU A 229 2.75 48.11 28.54
C GLU A 229 2.51 46.65 28.18
N HIS A 230 1.48 46.04 28.77
CA HIS A 230 1.07 44.67 28.49
C HIS A 230 -0.32 44.67 27.84
N GLN A 231 -0.50 43.89 26.78
CA GLN A 231 -1.79 43.66 26.15
C GLN A 231 -2.01 42.17 25.94
N ALA A 232 -3.24 41.72 26.19
CA ALA A 232 -3.63 40.33 25.97
C ALA A 232 -3.80 40.06 24.47
N LEU A 233 -3.20 38.97 24.00
CA LEU A 233 -3.39 38.41 22.67
C LEU A 233 -4.01 37.03 22.80
N THR A 234 -5.16 36.82 22.16
CA THR A 234 -5.93 35.57 22.24
C THR A 234 -5.87 34.85 20.91
N PHE A 235 -5.46 33.59 20.96
CA PHE A 235 -5.44 32.66 19.83
C PHE A 235 -6.64 31.74 19.91
N THR A 236 -7.36 31.57 18.81
CA THR A 236 -8.55 30.70 18.74
C THR A 236 -8.43 29.72 17.57
N ILE A 237 -8.76 28.47 17.84
CA ILE A 237 -8.93 27.40 16.87
C ILE A 237 -10.38 26.89 16.91
N PRO A 238 -10.96 26.41 15.80
CA PRO A 238 -12.37 26.06 15.74
C PRO A 238 -12.65 24.62 16.19
N ALA A 239 -11.62 23.86 16.56
CA ALA A 239 -11.76 22.54 17.17
C ALA A 239 -10.86 22.45 18.42
N PRO A 240 -11.24 21.67 19.45
CA PRO A 240 -10.41 21.49 20.64
C PRO A 240 -9.02 20.94 20.29
N ALA A 241 -7.97 21.46 20.94
CA ALA A 241 -6.60 21.01 20.71
C ALA A 241 -6.41 19.53 21.10
N PRO A 242 -5.52 18.79 20.39
CA PRO A 242 -5.26 17.38 20.67
C PRO A 242 -4.77 17.09 22.09
N ALA A 243 -4.75 15.82 22.48
CA ALA A 243 -4.05 15.38 23.68
C ALA A 243 -2.57 15.77 23.60
N GLY A 244 -2.06 16.47 24.62
CA GLY A 244 -0.72 17.09 24.60
C GLY A 244 -0.72 18.59 24.27
N GLY A 245 -1.87 19.16 23.86
CA GLY A 245 -2.00 20.56 23.48
C GLY A 245 -1.56 20.82 22.03
N MET A 246 -1.61 22.07 21.62
CA MET A 246 -1.17 22.53 20.31
C MET A 246 -0.22 23.71 20.46
N LEU A 247 1.03 23.53 20.04
CA LEU A 247 2.01 24.61 19.98
C LEU A 247 1.74 25.54 18.81
N ILE A 248 1.93 26.84 19.06
CA ILE A 248 1.88 27.89 18.04
C ILE A 248 3.30 28.45 17.95
N ASP A 249 3.96 28.23 16.81
CA ASP A 249 5.25 28.84 16.49
C ASP A 249 5.01 30.34 16.26
N VAL A 250 5.72 31.18 17.02
CA VAL A 250 5.61 32.64 16.94
C VAL A 250 6.95 33.22 16.56
N ARG A 251 6.96 34.02 15.50
CA ARG A 251 8.16 34.73 15.00
C ARG A 251 7.86 36.21 14.89
N THR A 252 8.89 37.03 14.98
CA THR A 252 8.77 38.48 14.79
C THR A 252 9.96 39.02 14.02
N ASP A 253 9.72 40.09 13.26
CA ASP A 253 10.74 40.91 12.62
C ASP A 253 11.22 42.08 13.51
N VAL A 254 10.61 42.26 14.70
CA VAL A 254 10.96 43.29 15.69
C VAL A 254 11.26 42.69 17.08
N PRO A 255 12.28 41.82 17.22
CA PRO A 255 12.54 41.07 18.45
C PRO A 255 12.84 41.97 19.66
N ASP A 256 13.42 43.15 19.44
CA ASP A 256 13.70 44.12 20.51
C ASP A 256 12.44 44.84 21.03
N SER A 257 11.34 44.79 20.29
CA SER A 257 10.08 45.48 20.59
C SER A 257 9.03 44.58 21.23
N VAL A 258 9.16 43.25 21.14
CA VAL A 258 8.11 42.33 21.60
C VAL A 258 8.67 41.34 22.60
N ILE A 259 8.07 41.31 23.78
CA ILE A 259 8.35 40.31 24.82
C ILE A 259 7.08 39.49 25.03
N MET A 260 7.14 38.19 24.76
CA MET A 260 6.00 37.29 24.94
C MET A 260 6.45 35.88 25.31
N PRO A 261 5.62 35.13 26.08
CA PRO A 261 5.90 33.74 26.39
C PRO A 261 5.63 32.81 25.19
N GLU A 262 6.06 31.57 25.31
CA GLU A 262 5.67 30.49 24.40
C GLU A 262 4.14 30.30 24.42
N VAL A 263 3.57 29.99 23.25
CA VAL A 263 2.12 29.90 23.08
C VAL A 263 1.72 28.44 22.85
N MET A 264 0.94 27.91 23.78
CA MET A 264 0.39 26.56 23.70
C MET A 264 -1.11 26.57 24.01
N VAL A 265 -1.94 26.10 23.08
CA VAL A 265 -3.36 25.84 23.36
C VAL A 265 -3.44 24.54 24.17
N PRO A 266 -3.97 24.57 25.41
CA PRO A 266 -4.05 23.37 26.25
C PRO A 266 -4.90 22.27 25.61
N ALA A 267 -4.63 21.01 25.94
CA ALA A 267 -5.43 19.88 25.48
C ALA A 267 -6.92 20.10 25.78
N ASN A 268 -7.78 19.79 24.81
CA ASN A 268 -9.23 20.00 24.85
C ASN A 268 -9.70 21.48 24.95
N ALA A 269 -8.81 22.46 24.90
CA ALA A 269 -9.17 23.88 24.79
C ALA A 269 -9.22 24.32 23.32
N THR A 270 -10.02 25.36 23.04
CA THR A 270 -10.11 25.99 21.71
C THR A 270 -9.40 27.33 21.65
N SER A 271 -8.85 27.81 22.77
CA SER A 271 -8.14 29.07 22.81
C SER A 271 -7.10 29.15 23.92
N VAL A 272 -6.17 30.08 23.77
CA VAL A 272 -5.22 30.51 24.80
C VAL A 272 -5.03 32.01 24.71
N THR A 273 -4.93 32.67 25.86
CA THR A 273 -4.64 34.11 25.96
C THR A 273 -3.27 34.29 26.59
N VAL A 274 -2.39 35.01 25.91
CA VAL A 274 -1.04 35.31 26.39
C VAL A 274 -0.83 36.82 26.52
N PRO A 275 -0.09 37.28 27.55
CA PRO A 275 0.30 38.67 27.64
C PRO A 275 1.46 38.95 26.69
N VAL A 276 1.33 40.01 25.89
CA VAL A 276 2.40 40.57 25.06
C VAL A 276 2.83 41.90 25.67
N GLN A 277 4.12 42.05 25.93
CA GLN A 277 4.70 43.26 26.51
C GLN A 277 5.50 44.05 25.47
N GLY A 278 5.33 45.37 25.47
CA GLY A 278 6.10 46.30 24.65
C GLY A 278 7.52 46.50 25.19
N GLY A 279 8.52 46.23 24.34
CA GLY A 279 9.94 46.44 24.60
C GLY A 279 10.42 47.83 24.16
N LYS A 280 11.45 47.86 23.29
CA LYS A 280 11.93 49.12 22.68
C LYS A 280 10.93 49.64 21.63
N PRO A 281 10.83 50.96 21.43
CA PRO A 281 10.01 51.51 20.36
C PRO A 281 10.38 50.94 18.99
N GLY A 282 9.36 50.59 18.19
CA GLY A 282 9.52 49.92 16.90
C GLY A 282 8.18 49.55 16.28
N SER A 283 8.19 49.21 14.99
CA SER A 283 6.99 48.78 14.26
C SER A 283 7.34 47.60 13.36
N GLY A 284 6.50 46.56 13.40
CA GLY A 284 6.72 45.30 12.72
C GLY A 284 5.51 44.38 12.81
N SER A 285 5.75 43.08 12.72
CA SER A 285 4.72 42.04 12.75
C SER A 285 5.10 40.85 13.62
N LEU A 286 4.08 40.20 14.15
CA LEU A 286 4.15 38.83 14.67
C LEU A 286 3.59 37.89 13.61
N PHE A 287 4.31 36.81 13.32
CA PHE A 287 3.93 35.74 12.41
C PHE A 287 3.67 34.48 13.23
N PHE A 288 2.55 33.82 12.97
CA PHE A 288 2.09 32.65 13.72
C PHE A 288 1.94 31.46 12.78
N THR A 289 2.48 30.32 13.16
CA THR A 289 2.35 29.06 12.42
C THR A 289 1.97 27.94 13.39
N SER A 290 1.02 27.10 13.00
CA SER A 290 0.63 25.92 13.77
C SER A 290 0.24 24.77 12.83
N SER A 291 -0.05 23.60 13.41
CA SER A 291 -0.67 22.51 12.65
C SER A 291 -2.09 22.84 12.16
N ALA A 292 -2.72 23.93 12.65
CA ALA A 292 -4.02 24.40 12.18
C ALA A 292 -3.88 25.31 10.94
N GLY A 293 -2.88 26.21 10.91
CA GLY A 293 -2.68 27.18 9.83
C GLY A 293 -1.69 28.29 10.19
N GLU A 294 -1.67 29.35 9.38
CA GLU A 294 -0.80 30.53 9.53
C GLU A 294 -1.60 31.83 9.67
N SER A 295 -1.06 32.82 10.40
CA SER A 295 -1.62 34.17 10.55
C SER A 295 -0.55 35.20 10.92
N SER A 296 -0.91 36.49 10.94
CA SER A 296 -0.04 37.56 11.40
C SER A 296 -0.81 38.70 12.08
N VAL A 297 -0.11 39.43 12.95
CA VAL A 297 -0.62 40.60 13.68
C VAL A 297 0.40 41.73 13.60
N ALA A 298 -0.04 42.91 13.21
CA ALA A 298 0.81 44.10 13.20
C ALA A 298 1.08 44.58 14.63
N VAL A 299 2.31 45.00 14.92
CA VAL A 299 2.72 45.47 16.25
C VAL A 299 3.41 46.82 16.13
N THR A 300 2.95 47.79 16.91
CA THR A 300 3.62 49.08 17.11
C THR A 300 3.89 49.32 18.58
N VAL A 301 5.14 49.63 18.91
CA VAL A 301 5.57 50.02 20.25
C VAL A 301 6.05 51.46 20.25
N THR A 302 5.49 52.29 21.12
CA THR A 302 5.88 53.69 21.30
C THR A 302 6.69 53.90 22.58
N ALA A 303 7.43 55.00 22.63
CA ALA A 303 8.11 55.42 23.85
C ALA A 303 7.11 55.74 24.97
N LYS A 304 7.59 55.69 26.21
CA LYS A 304 6.79 55.93 27.42
C LYS A 304 6.39 57.39 27.56
#